data_AF-A0A4Q5R0H6-F1
#
_entry.id   AF-A0A4Q5R0H6-F1
#
_cell.length_a   1.000
_cell.length_b   1.000
_cell.length_c   1.000
_cell.angle_alpha   90.00
_cell.angle_beta   90.00
_cell.angle_gamma   90.00
#
_symmetry.space_group_name_H-M   'P 1'
#
loop_
_entity.id
_entity.type
_entity.pdbx_description
1 polymer ?
#
loop_
_entity_poly.entity_id
_entity_poly.type
_entity_poly.pdbx_seq_one_letter_code
_entity_poly.pdbx_strand_id
1 'polypeptide(L)'
;MAGFFEQADIERLLDARNAAHAQLRCGPNQHMTLVDVIDMKIQSKESVATFARVLGDPMFASRHLAFAVGPTLARAQIQRAAASRAAMFFPSLIVLVRLARIRLRLR
;
A
#
# COMPACT_ATOMS: atom_id res chain seq x y z
N MET A 1 -2.82 4.69 7.39
CA MET A 1 -3.17 3.49 8.17
C MET A 1 -2.28 3.45 9.40
N ALA A 2 -2.85 3.39 10.59
CA ALA A 2 -2.09 3.47 11.84
C ALA A 2 -2.52 2.38 12.84
N GLY A 3 -1.63 1.99 13.74
CA GLY A 3 -1.95 1.02 14.80
C GLY A 3 -1.81 -0.45 14.39
N PHE A 4 -2.49 -1.31 15.15
CA PHE A 4 -2.54 -2.77 14.94
C PHE A 4 -3.84 -3.12 14.22
N PHE A 5 -3.80 -4.04 13.27
CA PHE A 5 -4.94 -4.45 12.46
C PHE A 5 -5.36 -5.87 12.81
N GLU A 6 -6.58 -6.00 13.31
CA GLU A 6 -7.28 -7.27 13.44
C GLU A 6 -7.95 -7.64 12.11
N GLN A 7 -8.45 -8.88 12.03
CA GLN A 7 -9.07 -9.40 10.82
C GLN A 7 -10.26 -8.52 10.35
N ALA A 8 -11.09 -8.05 11.30
CA ALA A 8 -12.20 -7.14 11.01
C ALA A 8 -11.72 -5.77 10.48
N ASP A 9 -10.55 -5.28 10.90
CA ASP A 9 -9.98 -4.04 10.35
C ASP A 9 -9.54 -4.22 8.90
N ILE A 10 -8.99 -5.40 8.58
CA ILE A 10 -8.56 -5.74 7.23
C ILE A 10 -9.79 -5.84 6.31
N GLU A 11 -10.87 -6.47 6.74
CA GLU A 11 -12.11 -6.56 5.98
C GLU A 11 -12.69 -5.17 5.67
N ARG A 12 -12.80 -4.31 6.70
CA ARG A 12 -13.24 -2.91 6.51
C ARG A 12 -12.36 -2.14 5.54
N LEU A 13 -11.04 -2.36 5.58
CA LEU A 13 -10.11 -1.75 4.64
C LEU A 13 -10.37 -2.22 3.20
N LEU A 14 -10.63 -3.52 3.01
CA LEU A 14 -10.90 -4.09 1.68
C LEU A 14 -12.20 -3.54 1.09
N ASP A 15 -13.24 -3.41 1.89
CA ASP A 15 -14.51 -2.83 1.46
C ASP A 15 -14.34 -1.37 1.05
N ALA A 16 -13.67 -0.58 1.89
CA ALA A 16 -13.37 0.82 1.59
C ALA A 16 -12.51 0.97 0.32
N ARG A 17 -11.50 0.12 0.14
CA ARG A 17 -10.67 0.07 -1.06
C ARG A 17 -11.50 -0.25 -2.29
N ASN A 18 -12.36 -1.27 -2.23
CA ASN A 18 -13.19 -1.69 -3.37
C ASN A 18 -14.16 -0.58 -3.78
N ALA A 19 -14.80 0.07 -2.80
CA ALA A 19 -15.67 1.21 -3.04
C ALA A 19 -14.91 2.40 -3.68
N ALA A 20 -13.67 2.66 -3.26
CA ALA A 20 -12.82 3.69 -3.87
C ALA A 20 -12.36 3.30 -5.29
N HIS A 21 -12.02 2.03 -5.52
CA HIS A 21 -11.61 1.53 -6.83
C HIS A 21 -12.73 1.65 -7.87
N ALA A 22 -13.99 1.43 -7.46
CA ALA A 22 -15.15 1.60 -8.33
C ALA A 22 -15.36 3.04 -8.82
N GLN A 23 -14.75 4.03 -8.16
CA GLN A 23 -14.83 5.45 -8.52
C GLN A 23 -13.69 5.91 -9.43
N LEU A 24 -12.72 5.03 -9.72
CA LEU A 24 -11.61 5.36 -10.60
C LEU A 24 -12.09 5.53 -12.04
N ARG A 25 -11.57 6.55 -12.71
CA ARG A 25 -11.91 6.88 -14.12
C ARG A 25 -10.89 6.33 -15.13
N CYS A 26 -9.95 5.51 -14.68
CA CYS A 26 -8.94 4.88 -15.54
C CYS A 26 -9.32 3.42 -15.84
N GLY A 27 -8.69 2.83 -16.86
CA GLY A 27 -8.87 1.41 -17.14
C GLY A 27 -8.42 0.50 -15.98
N PRO A 28 -8.80 -0.78 -16.00
CA PRO A 28 -8.35 -1.77 -15.03
C PRO A 28 -6.82 -1.73 -14.87
N ASN A 29 -6.35 -1.79 -13.62
CA ASN A 29 -4.93 -1.83 -13.28
C ASN A 29 -4.07 -0.65 -13.77
N GLN A 30 -4.68 0.43 -14.30
CA GLN A 30 -3.96 1.64 -14.73
C GLN A 30 -3.76 2.67 -13.62
N HIS A 31 -4.38 2.45 -12.46
CA HIS A 31 -4.27 3.33 -11.31
C HIS A 31 -2.92 3.21 -10.61
N MET A 32 -2.60 4.25 -9.84
CA MET A 32 -1.46 4.26 -8.93
C MET A 32 -1.97 4.16 -7.50
N THR A 33 -1.33 3.32 -6.70
CA THR A 33 -1.71 3.12 -5.29
C THR A 33 -0.60 3.62 -4.39
N LEU A 34 -0.98 4.48 -3.44
CA LEU A 34 -0.13 4.95 -2.36
C LEU A 34 -0.70 4.42 -1.05
N VAL A 35 0.14 3.68 -0.30
CA VAL A 35 -0.23 3.14 0.99
C VAL A 35 0.58 3.85 2.06
N ASP A 36 -0.08 4.63 2.90
CA ASP A 36 0.54 5.27 4.05
C ASP A 36 0.40 4.39 5.30
N VAL A 37 1.54 3.91 5.79
CA VAL A 37 1.67 3.02 6.95
C VAL A 37 2.76 3.52 7.89
N ILE A 38 3.04 4.82 7.90
CA ILE A 38 4.08 5.41 8.75
C ILE A 38 3.86 5.09 10.23
N ASP A 39 2.62 5.17 10.70
CA ASP A 39 2.22 4.92 12.09
C ASP A 39 1.69 3.50 12.33
N MET A 40 1.99 2.57 11.42
CA MET A 40 1.56 1.17 11.57
C MET A 40 2.44 0.46 12.59
N LYS A 41 1.80 -0.23 13.55
CA LYS A 41 2.50 -1.09 14.52
C LYS A 41 2.90 -2.42 13.87
N ILE A 42 3.72 -3.20 14.57
CA ILE A 42 4.04 -4.57 14.17
C ILE A 42 2.74 -5.38 14.13
N GLN A 43 2.51 -6.08 13.03
CA GLN A 43 1.31 -6.89 12.81
C GLN A 43 1.55 -8.36 13.20
N SER A 44 0.49 -9.12 13.43
CA SER A 44 0.60 -10.57 13.61
C SER A 44 1.06 -11.26 12.30
N LYS A 45 1.57 -12.49 12.39
CA LYS A 45 1.92 -13.28 11.18
C LYS A 45 0.71 -13.51 10.28
N GLU A 46 -0.46 -13.73 10.89
CA GLU A 46 -1.72 -13.93 10.18
C GLU A 46 -2.15 -12.68 9.42
N SER A 47 -2.14 -11.51 10.07
CA SER A 47 -2.44 -10.23 9.41
C SER A 47 -1.46 -9.98 8.25
N VAL A 48 -0.16 -10.25 8.44
CA VAL A 48 0.84 -10.15 7.35
C VAL A 48 0.53 -11.08 6.18
N ALA A 49 0.13 -12.33 6.45
CA ALA A 49 -0.24 -13.29 5.40
C ALA A 49 -1.49 -12.85 4.64
N THR A 50 -2.48 -12.29 5.34
CA THR A 50 -3.68 -11.74 4.72
C THR A 50 -3.34 -10.53 3.84
N PHE A 51 -2.53 -9.58 4.32
CA PHE A 51 -2.06 -8.48 3.49
C PHE A 51 -1.26 -8.95 2.27
N ALA A 52 -0.41 -9.98 2.41
CA ALA A 52 0.34 -10.54 1.29
C ALA A 52 -0.59 -11.13 0.21
N ARG A 53 -1.65 -11.83 0.62
CA ARG A 53 -2.67 -12.38 -0.30
C ARG A 53 -3.40 -11.26 -1.04
N VAL A 54 -3.80 -10.22 -0.32
CA VAL A 54 -4.47 -9.03 -0.88
C VAL A 54 -3.57 -8.32 -1.90
N LEU A 55 -2.29 -8.15 -1.58
CA LEU A 55 -1.32 -7.51 -2.46
C LEU A 55 -0.97 -8.37 -3.69
N GLY A 56 -1.06 -9.70 -3.56
CA GLY A 56 -0.81 -10.66 -4.63
C GLY A 56 -1.96 -10.85 -5.61
N ASP A 57 -3.16 -10.34 -5.31
CA ASP A 57 -4.34 -10.50 -6.18
C ASP A 57 -4.20 -9.67 -7.48
N PRO A 58 -4.15 -10.32 -8.66
CA PRO A 58 -4.00 -9.63 -9.94
C PRO A 58 -5.21 -8.75 -10.31
N MET A 59 -6.39 -9.00 -9.73
CA MET A 59 -7.60 -8.20 -9.96
C MET A 59 -7.45 -6.77 -9.43
N PHE A 60 -6.63 -6.58 -8.39
CA PHE A 60 -6.40 -5.28 -7.74
C PHE A 60 -4.97 -4.77 -7.94
N ALA A 61 -4.25 -5.31 -8.93
CA ALA A 61 -2.89 -4.92 -9.20
C ALA A 61 -2.82 -3.49 -9.78
N SER A 62 -2.24 -2.56 -9.02
CA SER A 62 -1.94 -1.21 -9.53
C SER A 62 -0.78 -1.21 -10.54
N ARG A 63 -0.77 -0.22 -11.45
CA ARG A 63 0.35 0.05 -12.36
C ARG A 63 1.61 0.41 -11.58
N HIS A 64 1.44 1.21 -10.54
CA HIS A 64 2.50 1.57 -9.61
C HIS A 64 1.99 1.45 -8.17
N LEU A 65 2.82 0.87 -7.31
CA LEU A 65 2.56 0.72 -5.89
C LEU A 65 3.69 1.37 -5.10
N ALA A 66 3.33 2.25 -4.18
CA ALA A 66 4.27 2.88 -3.27
C ALA A 66 3.79 2.82 -1.84
N PHE A 67 4.72 2.61 -0.91
CA PHE A 67 4.48 2.66 0.52
C PHE A 67 5.24 3.83 1.14
N ALA A 68 4.55 4.62 1.95
CA ALA A 68 5.19 5.51 2.92
C ALA A 68 5.28 4.76 4.25
N VAL A 69 6.50 4.55 4.74
CA VAL A 69 6.78 3.68 5.88
C VAL A 69 7.80 4.33 6.80
N GLY A 70 7.48 4.44 8.08
CA GLY A 70 8.38 4.94 9.10
C GLY A 70 9.54 3.97 9.40
N PRO A 71 10.57 4.41 10.13
CA PRO A 71 11.70 3.57 10.53
C PRO A 71 11.30 2.67 11.71
N THR A 72 10.47 1.65 11.45
CA THR A 72 9.97 0.72 12.47
C THR A 72 10.16 -0.73 12.02
N LEU A 73 10.08 -1.69 12.96
CA LEU A 73 10.07 -3.13 12.63
C LEU A 73 8.91 -3.52 11.70
N ALA A 74 7.83 -2.74 11.67
CA ALA A 74 6.74 -2.92 10.72
C ALA A 74 7.22 -2.78 9.26
N ARG A 75 8.29 -2.02 9.00
CA ARG A 75 8.87 -1.87 7.66
C ARG A 75 9.26 -3.20 7.04
N ALA A 76 9.95 -4.06 7.80
CA ALA A 76 10.35 -5.38 7.32
C ALA A 76 9.12 -6.28 7.04
N GLN A 77 8.04 -6.13 7.83
CA GLN A 77 6.79 -6.86 7.58
C GLN A 77 6.10 -6.40 6.31
N ILE A 78 6.02 -5.09 6.06
CA ILE A 78 5.42 -4.53 4.84
C ILE A 78 6.22 -4.96 3.62
N GLN A 79 7.56 -4.91 3.69
CA GLN A 79 8.42 -5.37 2.60
C GLN A 79 8.18 -6.85 2.26
N ARG A 80 8.00 -7.71 3.27
CA ARG A 80 7.64 -9.12 3.05
C ARG A 80 6.25 -9.27 2.44
N ALA A 81 5.25 -8.55 2.95
CA ALA A 81 3.88 -8.63 2.42
C ALA A 81 3.80 -8.16 0.96
N ALA A 82 4.59 -7.14 0.61
CA ALA A 82 4.64 -6.60 -0.75
C ALA A 82 5.67 -7.29 -1.67
N ALA A 83 6.32 -8.38 -1.23
CA ALA A 83 7.44 -8.99 -1.96
C ALA A 83 7.06 -9.49 -3.37
N SER A 84 5.80 -9.84 -3.58
CA SER A 84 5.26 -10.25 -4.90
C SER A 84 5.02 -9.07 -5.85
N ARG A 85 5.25 -7.83 -5.42
CA ARG A 85 4.94 -6.61 -6.15
C ARG A 85 6.20 -5.78 -6.36
N ALA A 86 6.30 -5.14 -7.52
CA ALA A 86 7.30 -4.10 -7.78
C ALA A 86 6.93 -2.81 -7.03
N ALA A 87 7.06 -2.83 -5.71
CA ALA A 87 6.71 -1.74 -4.81
C ALA A 87 7.90 -0.84 -4.49
N MET A 88 7.67 0.47 -4.45
CA MET A 88 8.65 1.45 -3.98
C MET A 88 8.37 1.83 -2.52
N PHE A 89 9.42 2.06 -1.72
CA PHE A 89 9.31 2.39 -0.30
C PHE A 89 9.94 3.76 -0.02
N PHE A 90 9.22 4.60 0.70
CA PHE A 90 9.64 5.94 1.06
C PHE A 90 9.54 6.14 2.58
N PRO A 91 10.48 6.87 3.20
CA PRO A 91 10.49 7.08 4.65
C PRO A 91 9.38 8.04 5.12
N SER A 92 8.80 8.83 4.21
CA SER A 92 7.68 9.71 4.49
C SER A 92 6.91 10.07 3.22
N LEU A 93 5.66 10.51 3.39
CA LEU A 93 4.83 11.03 2.30
C LEU A 93 5.47 12.26 1.62
N ILE A 94 6.17 13.10 2.38
CA ILE A 94 6.83 14.31 1.85
C ILE A 94 7.87 13.94 0.79
N VAL A 95 8.67 12.90 1.04
CA VAL A 95 9.70 12.43 0.10
C VAL A 95 9.04 11.87 -1.17
N LEU A 96 7.97 11.10 -1.03
CA LEU A 96 7.21 10.58 -2.16
C LEU A 96 6.61 11.69 -3.02
N VAL A 97 5.93 12.67 -2.42
CA VAL A 97 5.30 13.78 -3.15
C VAL A 97 6.34 14.62 -3.88
N ARG A 98 7.51 14.86 -3.27
CA ARG A 98 8.63 15.55 -3.93
C ARG A 98 9.14 14.79 -5.16
N LEU A 99 9.36 13.48 -5.04
CA LEU A 99 9.85 12.65 -6.14
C LEU A 99 8.81 12.46 -7.26
N ALA A 100 7.53 12.34 -6.92
CA ALA A 100 6.44 12.28 -7.89
C ALA A 100 6.33 13.59 -8.68
N ARG A 101 6.45 14.74 -8.01
CA ARG A 101 6.45 16.07 -8.67
C ARG A 101 7.66 16.26 -9.58
N ILE A 102 8.84 15.77 -9.21
CA ILE A 102 10.04 15.81 -10.08
C ILE A 102 9.81 14.97 -11.35
N ARG A 103 9.27 13.75 -11.22
CA ARG A 103 8.97 12.87 -12.38
C ARG A 103 7.83 13.39 -13.27
N LEU A 104 6.85 14.10 -12.71
CA LEU A 104 5.73 14.71 -13.46
C LEU A 104 6.12 16.02 -14.17
N ARG A 105 7.18 16.70 -13.75
CA ARG A 105 7.73 17.89 -14.45
C ARG A 105 8.69 17.56 -15.60
N LEU A 106 9.06 16.30 -15.74
CA LEU A 106 9.99 15.81 -16.77
C LEU A 106 9.27 15.01 -17.87
N ARG A 107 7.96 15.21 -18.03
CA ARG A 107 7.15 14.66 -19.12
C ARG A 107 6.35 15.76 -19.80
#